data_AF-A0A6N8WFS1-F1
#
_entry.id   AF-A0A6N8WFS1-F1
#
_cell.length_a   1.000
_cell.length_b   1.000
_cell.length_c   1.000
_cell.angle_alpha   90.00
_cell.angle_beta   90.00
_cell.angle_gamma   90.00
#
_symmetry.space_group_name_H-M   'P 1'
#
loop_
_entity.id
_entity.type
_entity.pdbx_description
1 polymer ?
#
loop_
_entity_poly.entity_id
_entity_poly.type
_entity_poly.pdbx_seq_one_letter_code
_entity_poly.pdbx_strand_id
1 'polypeptide(L)'
;MSTISPSWQLFIDQHPQCMKVLRQLSNLDWYQTGGWSSFIGPYHAGIYMQVAKGNWYNYGLDGIHFEFGLTQENLDAKSLSIDLHVCHKNLFDREQFNSHTVERMEEVVNGWGVDGTRFSRTNLTERLSLPVRFTKSGFGKQVAAALTQMSELAPVIDDGLNRL
;
A
#
# COMPACT_ATOMS: atom_id res chain seq x y z
N MET A 1 -4.35 37.26 4.54
CA MET A 1 -3.57 36.03 4.78
C MET A 1 -4.35 34.87 4.19
N SER A 2 -3.76 34.10 3.28
CA SER A 2 -4.42 32.92 2.70
C SER A 2 -4.50 31.83 3.77
N THR A 3 -5.70 31.37 4.11
CA THR A 3 -5.92 30.21 4.98
C THR A 3 -5.60 28.93 4.21
N ILE A 4 -4.65 28.15 4.70
CA ILE A 4 -4.33 26.82 4.19
C ILE A 4 -5.56 25.92 4.38
N SER A 5 -5.92 25.12 3.37
CA SER A 5 -7.06 24.20 3.50
C SER A 5 -6.78 23.09 4.53
N PRO A 6 -7.80 22.51 5.18
CA PRO A 6 -7.62 21.47 6.19
C PRO A 6 -6.79 20.25 5.73
N SER A 7 -6.97 19.78 4.49
CA SER A 7 -6.21 18.65 3.94
C SER A 7 -4.72 18.96 3.78
N TRP A 8 -4.39 20.17 3.32
CA TRP A 8 -3.01 20.66 3.27
C TRP A 8 -2.38 20.82 4.65
N GLN A 9 -3.14 21.31 5.64
CA GLN A 9 -2.65 21.39 7.01
C GLN A 9 -2.34 19.98 7.56
N LEU A 10 -3.25 19.03 7.34
CA LEU A 10 -3.05 17.63 7.72
C LEU A 10 -1.83 17.02 7.03
N PHE A 11 -1.63 17.28 5.73
CA PHE A 11 -0.44 16.86 5.00
C PHE A 11 0.83 17.37 5.69
N ILE A 12 0.91 18.67 5.99
CA ILE A 12 2.07 19.28 6.66
C ILE A 12 2.33 18.60 8.01
N ASP A 13 1.28 18.42 8.81
CA ASP A 13 1.40 17.90 10.18
C ASP A 13 1.77 16.42 10.23
N GLN A 14 1.30 15.61 9.27
CA GLN A 14 1.50 14.17 9.25
C GLN A 14 2.62 13.71 8.33
N HIS A 15 3.13 14.55 7.42
CA HIS A 15 4.27 14.22 6.57
C HIS A 15 5.47 13.66 7.35
N PRO A 16 5.87 14.20 8.52
CA PRO A 16 6.93 13.61 9.33
C PRO A 16 6.65 12.17 9.79
N GLN A 17 5.40 11.77 9.98
CA GLN A 17 5.04 10.39 10.35
C GLN A 17 5.18 9.44 9.17
N CYS A 18 4.72 9.83 7.97
CA CYS A 18 4.93 9.05 6.75
C CYS A 18 6.44 8.93 6.42
N MET A 19 7.22 9.98 6.65
CA MET A 19 8.69 9.90 6.50
C MET A 19 9.35 8.94 7.49
N LYS A 20 8.79 8.75 8.70
CA LYS A 20 9.28 7.72 9.63
C LYS A 20 8.99 6.32 9.11
N VAL A 21 7.81 6.10 8.50
CA VAL A 21 7.50 4.83 7.82
C VAL A 21 8.55 4.56 6.75
N LEU A 22 8.77 5.52 5.85
CA LEU A 22 9.77 5.38 4.77
C LEU A 22 11.18 5.08 5.31
N ARG A 23 11.62 5.79 6.35
CA ARG A 23 12.92 5.51 6.99
C ARG A 23 13.01 4.11 7.58
N GLN A 24 11.92 3.57 8.11
CA GLN A 24 11.91 2.20 8.61
C GLN A 24 11.99 1.20 7.46
N LEU A 25 11.16 1.39 6.42
CA LEU A 25 11.19 0.55 5.22
C LEU A 25 12.57 0.55 4.55
N SER A 26 13.20 1.71 4.41
CA SER A 26 14.52 1.85 3.77
C SER A 26 15.65 1.14 4.52
N ASN A 27 15.41 0.67 5.74
CA ASN A 27 16.35 -0.12 6.53
C ASN A 27 16.04 -1.63 6.51
N LEU A 28 15.02 -2.08 5.76
CA LEU A 28 14.65 -3.49 5.64
C LEU A 28 15.26 -4.08 4.36
N ASP A 29 15.82 -5.29 4.48
CA ASP A 29 16.52 -5.97 3.37
C ASP A 29 15.65 -6.13 2.12
N TRP A 30 14.38 -6.50 2.31
CA TRP A 30 13.43 -6.69 1.21
C TRP A 30 13.23 -5.41 0.41
N TYR A 31 13.26 -4.25 1.07
CA TYR A 31 13.07 -2.95 0.43
C TYR A 31 14.33 -2.52 -0.31
N GLN A 32 15.50 -2.64 0.34
CA GLN A 32 16.79 -2.22 -0.21
C GLN A 32 17.20 -3.01 -1.45
N THR A 33 16.93 -4.32 -1.45
CA THR A 33 17.39 -5.23 -2.51
C THR A 33 16.30 -5.59 -3.51
N GLY A 34 15.02 -5.41 -3.15
CA GLY A 34 13.89 -5.84 -3.96
C GLY A 34 13.43 -4.87 -5.06
N GLY A 35 14.15 -3.76 -5.28
CA GLY A 35 13.79 -2.77 -6.31
C GLY A 35 12.52 -1.97 -5.98
N TRP A 36 12.29 -1.72 -4.69
CA TRP A 36 11.13 -0.99 -4.20
C TRP A 36 11.35 0.52 -4.19
N SER A 37 10.26 1.25 -4.40
CA SER A 37 10.21 2.69 -4.24
C SER A 37 8.92 3.08 -3.52
N SER A 38 8.95 4.26 -2.89
CA SER A 38 7.79 4.82 -2.22
C SER A 38 7.56 6.25 -2.66
N PHE A 39 6.30 6.62 -2.76
CA PHE A 39 5.86 7.98 -3.00
C PHE A 39 5.04 8.46 -1.80
N ILE A 40 5.24 9.71 -1.37
CA ILE A 40 4.44 10.36 -0.33
C ILE A 40 3.97 11.68 -0.90
N GLY A 41 2.66 11.94 -0.85
CA GLY A 41 2.11 13.17 -1.42
C GLY A 41 0.78 13.60 -0.82
N PRO A 42 0.32 14.80 -1.21
CA PRO A 42 -0.97 15.32 -0.78
C PRO A 42 -2.11 14.60 -1.51
N TYR A 43 -3.16 14.28 -0.76
CA TYR A 43 -4.43 13.75 -1.27
C TYR A 43 -5.56 14.72 -0.90
N HIS A 44 -6.69 14.65 -1.60
CA HIS A 44 -7.79 15.61 -1.38
C HIS A 44 -8.28 15.65 0.07
N ALA A 45 -8.16 14.54 0.80
CA ALA A 45 -8.54 14.42 2.22
C ALA A 45 -7.35 14.42 3.21
N GLY A 46 -6.10 14.55 2.75
CA GLY A 46 -4.94 14.48 3.65
C GLY A 46 -3.61 14.14 2.96
N ILE A 47 -2.94 13.11 3.45
CA ILE A 47 -1.68 12.58 2.90
C ILE A 47 -1.88 11.14 2.49
N TYR A 48 -1.21 10.71 1.44
CA TYR A 48 -1.15 9.30 1.06
C TYR A 48 0.30 8.87 0.85
N MET A 49 0.51 7.57 0.96
CA MET A 49 1.78 6.93 0.66
C MET A 49 1.54 5.70 -0.20
N GLN A 50 2.28 5.61 -1.30
CA GLN A 50 2.34 4.42 -2.15
C GLN A 50 3.69 3.72 -2.01
N VAL A 51 3.70 2.39 -2.10
CA VAL A 51 4.89 1.54 -2.15
C VAL A 51 4.73 0.56 -3.31
N ALA A 52 5.71 0.50 -4.21
CA ALA A 52 5.67 -0.36 -5.39
C ALA A 52 7.06 -0.81 -5.82
N LYS A 53 7.14 -1.91 -6.57
CA LYS A 53 8.39 -2.32 -7.25
C LYS A 53 8.52 -1.65 -8.62
N GLY A 54 9.75 -1.48 -9.09
CA GLY A 54 10.02 -0.86 -10.39
C GLY A 54 9.37 -1.59 -11.58
N ASN A 55 9.23 -2.91 -11.51
CA ASN A 55 8.59 -3.73 -12.55
C ASN A 55 7.05 -3.81 -12.45
N TRP A 56 6.43 -3.09 -11.50
CA TRP A 56 4.97 -3.14 -11.26
C TRP A 56 4.18 -2.09 -12.06
N TYR A 57 4.81 -1.53 -13.10
CA TYR A 57 4.20 -0.59 -14.03
C TYR A 57 3.54 0.63 -13.36
N ASN A 58 3.99 1.05 -12.17
CA ASN A 58 3.39 2.15 -11.39
C ASN A 58 3.75 3.55 -11.93
N TYR A 59 3.49 3.80 -13.21
CA TYR A 59 3.78 5.06 -13.87
C TYR A 59 2.67 6.07 -13.56
N GLY A 60 3.05 7.25 -13.03
CA GLY A 60 2.06 8.26 -12.66
C GLY A 60 1.11 7.80 -11.54
N LEU A 61 1.57 6.88 -10.68
CA LEU A 61 0.80 6.28 -9.57
C LEU A 61 -0.34 5.37 -10.03
N ASP A 62 -0.27 4.92 -11.28
CA ASP A 62 -1.20 4.01 -11.90
C ASP A 62 -0.47 2.73 -12.32
N GLY A 63 -0.79 1.61 -11.67
CA GLY A 63 -0.10 0.33 -11.82
C GLY A 63 -0.44 -0.62 -10.68
N ILE A 64 0.53 -1.47 -10.28
CA ILE A 64 0.40 -2.29 -9.08
C ILE A 64 1.15 -1.60 -7.93
N HIS A 65 0.49 -1.37 -6.81
CA HIS A 65 1.09 -0.73 -5.63
C HIS A 65 0.32 -1.08 -4.35
N PHE A 66 1.00 -0.93 -3.22
CA PHE A 66 0.36 -0.83 -1.91
C PHE A 66 0.14 0.65 -1.59
N GLU A 67 -1.03 1.02 -1.10
CA GLU A 67 -1.36 2.40 -0.76
C GLU A 67 -2.04 2.50 0.61
N PHE A 68 -1.80 3.59 1.33
CA PHE A 68 -2.75 4.06 2.32
C PHE A 68 -2.96 5.57 2.21
N GLY A 69 -4.19 6.00 2.50
CA GLY A 69 -4.51 7.38 2.84
C GLY A 69 -4.54 7.57 4.36
N LEU A 70 -4.01 8.69 4.84
CA LEU A 70 -4.13 9.13 6.22
C LEU A 70 -4.93 10.42 6.26
N THR A 71 -6.17 10.31 6.73
CA THR A 71 -7.12 11.40 6.94
C THR A 71 -7.24 11.74 8.43
N GLN A 72 -7.98 12.81 8.76
CA GLN A 72 -8.28 13.14 10.15
C GLN A 72 -9.11 12.04 10.83
N GLU A 73 -10.05 11.42 10.10
CA GLU A 73 -10.86 10.31 10.62
C GLU A 73 -10.00 9.11 11.02
N ASN A 74 -8.94 8.82 10.25
CA ASN A 74 -7.99 7.76 10.61
C ASN A 74 -7.23 8.08 11.89
N LEU A 75 -6.84 9.32 12.10
CA LEU A 75 -6.14 9.75 13.33
C LEU A 75 -7.06 9.63 14.55
N ASP A 76 -8.32 10.02 14.41
CA ASP A 76 -9.31 9.98 15.49
C ASP A 76 -9.66 8.52 15.84
N ALA A 77 -9.86 7.67 14.83
CA ALA A 77 -10.11 6.25 14.98
C ALA A 77 -8.86 5.43 15.36
N LYS A 78 -7.67 6.01 15.18
CA LYS A 78 -6.36 5.35 15.34
C LYS A 78 -6.23 4.08 14.49
N SER A 79 -6.78 4.14 13.29
CA SER A 79 -6.77 3.03 12.34
C SER A 79 -6.80 3.52 10.90
N LEU A 80 -6.13 2.78 10.02
CA LEU A 80 -6.20 2.92 8.57
C LEU A 80 -6.23 1.54 7.92
N SER A 81 -6.43 1.50 6.60
CA SER A 81 -6.15 0.31 5.79
C SER A 81 -4.99 0.59 4.85
N ILE A 82 -4.19 -0.44 4.60
CA ILE A 82 -3.26 -0.47 3.49
C ILE A 82 -3.86 -1.39 2.43
N ASP A 83 -4.04 -0.85 1.24
CA ASP A 83 -4.75 -1.52 0.16
C ASP A 83 -3.76 -1.95 -0.94
N LEU A 84 -3.96 -3.14 -1.53
CA LEU A 84 -3.28 -3.55 -2.76
C LEU A 84 -4.13 -3.12 -3.94
N HIS A 85 -3.55 -2.25 -4.76
CA HIS A 85 -4.14 -1.78 -5.99
C HIS A 85 -3.51 -2.46 -7.21
N VAL A 86 -4.34 -2.80 -8.20
CA VAL A 86 -3.98 -3.31 -9.53
C VAL A 86 -4.75 -2.46 -10.56
N CYS A 87 -4.29 -1.24 -10.77
CA CYS A 87 -5.15 -0.12 -11.18
C CYS A 87 -5.50 -0.02 -12.68
N HIS A 88 -4.87 -0.75 -13.61
CA HIS A 88 -5.23 -0.58 -15.02
C HIS A 88 -5.39 -1.89 -15.80
N LYS A 89 -6.53 -2.06 -16.47
CA LYS A 89 -6.88 -3.25 -17.28
C LYS A 89 -6.04 -3.39 -18.56
N ASN A 90 -5.34 -2.34 -18.97
CA ASN A 90 -4.64 -2.27 -20.26
C ASN A 90 -3.11 -2.24 -20.11
N LEU A 91 -2.55 -2.29 -18.89
CA LEU A 91 -1.10 -2.32 -18.69
C LEU A 91 -0.51 -3.69 -19.03
N PHE A 92 -1.31 -4.74 -18.92
CA PHE A 92 -0.96 -6.13 -19.21
C PHE A 92 -2.22 -6.98 -19.41
N ASP A 93 -2.07 -8.22 -19.89
CA ASP A 93 -3.17 -9.20 -19.92
C ASP A 93 -3.63 -9.51 -18.50
N ARG A 94 -4.68 -8.81 -18.09
CA ARG A 94 -5.23 -8.89 -16.74
C ARG A 94 -5.95 -10.21 -16.49
N GLU A 95 -6.51 -10.84 -17.52
CA GLU A 95 -7.15 -12.14 -17.36
C GLU A 95 -6.10 -13.20 -17.05
N GLN A 96 -5.04 -13.24 -17.86
CA GLN A 96 -3.90 -14.14 -17.64
C GLN A 96 -3.23 -13.89 -16.28
N PHE A 97 -2.91 -12.63 -15.96
CA PHE A 97 -2.35 -12.27 -14.66
C PHE A 97 -3.22 -12.76 -13.50
N ASN A 98 -4.52 -12.52 -13.53
CA ASN A 98 -5.42 -12.90 -12.43
C ASN A 98 -5.60 -14.42 -12.32
N SER A 99 -5.64 -15.13 -13.46
CA SER A 99 -5.71 -16.60 -13.45
C SER A 99 -4.53 -17.24 -12.72
N HIS A 100 -3.37 -16.57 -12.71
CA HIS A 100 -2.16 -17.05 -12.06
C HIS A 100 -1.96 -16.54 -10.63
N THR A 101 -2.54 -15.41 -10.25
CA THR A 101 -2.17 -14.71 -9.01
C THR A 101 -3.25 -14.74 -7.94
N VAL A 102 -4.54 -14.73 -8.30
CA VAL A 102 -5.61 -14.49 -7.33
C VAL A 102 -5.67 -15.54 -6.23
N GLU A 103 -5.69 -16.82 -6.59
CA GLU A 103 -5.76 -17.92 -5.62
C GLU A 103 -4.52 -17.95 -4.71
N ARG A 104 -3.32 -17.78 -5.29
CA ARG A 104 -2.06 -17.77 -4.54
C ARG A 104 -1.93 -16.57 -3.61
N MET A 105 -2.40 -15.39 -4.03
CA MET A 105 -2.47 -14.22 -3.16
C MET A 105 -3.44 -14.46 -2.00
N GLU A 106 -4.62 -15.03 -2.28
CA GLU A 106 -5.61 -15.36 -1.27
C GLU A 106 -5.05 -16.33 -0.22
N GLU A 107 -4.32 -17.37 -0.65
CA GLU A 107 -3.62 -18.31 0.23
C GLU A 107 -2.61 -17.60 1.15
N VAL A 108 -1.74 -16.75 0.59
CA VAL A 108 -0.76 -15.98 1.37
C VAL A 108 -1.47 -15.07 2.38
N VAL A 109 -2.49 -14.32 1.93
CA VAL A 109 -3.26 -13.39 2.76
C VAL A 109 -3.98 -14.13 3.91
N ASN A 110 -4.61 -15.27 3.62
CA ASN A 110 -5.27 -16.07 4.64
C ASN A 110 -4.28 -16.62 5.68
N GLY A 111 -3.03 -16.90 5.27
CA GLY A 111 -1.96 -17.33 6.15
C GLY A 111 -1.52 -16.27 7.18
N TRP A 112 -1.83 -14.99 6.96
CA TRP A 112 -1.44 -13.91 7.86
C TRP A 112 -2.21 -13.90 9.19
N GLY A 113 -3.43 -14.44 9.21
CA GLY A 113 -4.25 -14.49 10.42
C GLY A 113 -4.59 -13.11 11.01
N VAL A 114 -4.63 -12.05 10.18
CA VAL A 114 -4.93 -10.69 10.64
C VAL A 114 -6.43 -10.41 10.52
N ASP A 115 -7.08 -10.23 11.66
CA ASP A 115 -8.51 -9.92 11.75
C ASP A 115 -8.89 -8.65 10.96
N GLY A 116 -9.97 -8.76 10.20
CA GLY A 116 -10.50 -7.65 9.38
C GLY A 116 -9.80 -7.46 8.04
N THR A 117 -8.82 -8.29 7.70
CA THR A 117 -8.25 -8.34 6.35
C THR A 117 -9.33 -8.73 5.35
N ARG A 118 -9.43 -7.97 4.25
CA ARG A 118 -10.41 -8.21 3.19
C ARG A 118 -9.68 -8.46 1.88
N PHE A 119 -9.80 -9.67 1.35
CA PHE A 119 -9.33 -10.01 0.01
C PHE A 119 -10.51 -10.11 -0.95
N SER A 120 -10.39 -9.56 -2.16
CA SER A 120 -11.45 -9.59 -3.16
C SER A 120 -11.04 -10.40 -4.37
N ARG A 121 -11.79 -11.46 -4.68
CA ARG A 121 -11.60 -12.21 -5.93
C ARG A 121 -12.20 -11.50 -7.14
N THR A 122 -13.22 -10.66 -6.92
CA THR A 122 -14.04 -10.03 -7.96
C THR A 122 -13.72 -8.56 -8.19
N ASN A 123 -13.38 -7.80 -7.13
CA ASN A 123 -12.80 -6.48 -7.29
C ASN A 123 -11.31 -6.64 -7.60
N LEU A 124 -11.01 -6.74 -8.89
CA LEU A 124 -9.66 -6.99 -9.34
C LEU A 124 -8.75 -5.77 -9.14
N THR A 125 -9.30 -4.56 -8.92
CA THR A 125 -8.54 -3.30 -8.84
C THR A 125 -8.14 -3.00 -7.41
N GLU A 126 -9.07 -3.07 -6.46
CA GLU A 126 -8.79 -2.95 -5.03
C GLU A 126 -8.81 -4.36 -4.45
N ARG A 127 -7.66 -5.03 -4.58
CA ARG A 127 -7.54 -6.49 -4.43
C ARG A 127 -7.58 -6.92 -2.97
N LEU A 128 -6.96 -6.13 -2.11
CA LEU A 128 -6.76 -6.43 -0.70
C LEU A 128 -6.88 -5.15 0.08
N SER A 129 -7.45 -5.23 1.28
CA SER A 129 -7.45 -4.19 2.29
C SER A 129 -6.99 -4.79 3.62
N LEU A 130 -5.81 -4.38 4.08
CA LEU A 130 -5.20 -4.83 5.33
C LEU A 130 -5.37 -3.75 6.42
N PRO A 131 -6.18 -3.98 7.46
CA PRO A 131 -6.36 -2.99 8.51
C PRO A 131 -5.10 -2.86 9.39
N VAL A 132 -4.75 -1.63 9.73
CA VAL A 132 -3.64 -1.29 10.61
C VAL A 132 -4.18 -0.41 11.74
N ARG A 133 -4.14 -0.96 12.96
CA ARG A 133 -4.38 -0.18 14.18
C ARG A 133 -3.07 0.42 14.66
N PHE A 134 -3.12 1.67 15.08
CA PHE A 134 -1.93 2.37 15.52
C PHE A 134 -2.07 3.14 16.83
N THR A 135 -0.93 3.50 17.40
CA THR A 135 -0.85 4.51 18.46
C THR A 135 -0.11 5.73 17.95
N LYS A 136 -0.23 6.87 18.64
CA LYS A 136 0.45 8.12 18.23
C LYS A 136 1.97 7.95 18.08
N SER A 137 2.61 7.15 18.93
CA SER A 137 4.05 6.85 18.85
C SER A 137 4.36 5.62 18.01
N GLY A 138 3.40 4.70 17.83
CA GLY A 138 3.57 3.45 17.13
C GLY A 138 3.31 3.47 15.62
N PHE A 139 2.67 4.54 15.10
CA PHE A 139 2.25 4.66 13.69
C PHE A 139 3.30 4.14 12.71
N GLY A 140 4.52 4.69 12.76
CA GLY A 140 5.61 4.30 11.86
C GLY A 140 5.86 2.79 11.87
N LYS A 141 6.04 2.22 13.08
CA LYS A 141 6.34 0.80 13.28
C LYS A 141 5.21 -0.11 12.80
N GLN A 142 3.97 0.27 13.06
CA GLN A 142 2.80 -0.54 12.76
C GLN A 142 2.50 -0.56 11.27
N VAL A 143 2.62 0.59 10.60
CA VAL A 143 2.48 0.69 9.14
C VAL A 143 3.64 -0.01 8.42
N ALA A 144 4.89 0.16 8.89
CA ALA A 144 6.04 -0.53 8.29
C ALA A 144 5.95 -2.06 8.44
N ALA A 145 5.45 -2.56 9.58
CA ALA A 145 5.21 -3.98 9.78
C ALA A 145 4.13 -4.52 8.83
N ALA A 146 3.01 -3.79 8.66
CA ALA A 146 1.96 -4.16 7.71
C ALA A 146 2.46 -4.16 6.26
N LEU A 147 3.22 -3.16 5.84
CA LEU A 147 3.84 -3.13 4.51
C LEU A 147 4.86 -4.26 4.31
N THR A 148 5.61 -4.62 5.36
CA THR A 148 6.51 -5.78 5.33
C THR A 148 5.74 -7.07 5.09
N GLN A 149 4.62 -7.27 5.80
CA GLN A 149 3.75 -8.42 5.58
C GLN A 149 3.16 -8.42 4.16
N MET A 150 2.68 -7.27 3.67
CA MET A 150 2.18 -7.17 2.29
C MET A 150 3.26 -7.43 1.23
N SER A 151 4.53 -7.15 1.52
CA SER A 151 5.64 -7.44 0.61
C SER A 151 5.79 -8.95 0.30
N GLU A 152 5.23 -9.83 1.13
CA GLU A 152 5.17 -11.28 0.88
C GLU A 152 4.34 -11.63 -0.37
N LEU A 153 3.48 -10.73 -0.85
CA LEU A 153 2.75 -10.91 -2.11
C LEU A 153 3.64 -10.67 -3.34
N ALA A 154 4.82 -10.06 -3.17
CA ALA A 154 5.63 -9.64 -4.30
C ALA A 154 6.10 -10.79 -5.20
N PRO A 155 6.54 -11.95 -4.69
CA PRO A 155 6.89 -13.08 -5.55
C PRO A 155 5.72 -13.58 -6.40
N VAL A 156 4.49 -13.52 -5.88
CA VAL A 156 3.28 -13.93 -6.63
C VAL A 156 2.98 -12.91 -7.74
N ILE A 157 3.09 -11.62 -7.44
CA ILE A 157 2.90 -10.54 -8.43
C ILE A 157 3.97 -10.64 -9.53
N ASP A 158 5.24 -10.77 -9.15
CA ASP A 158 6.36 -10.84 -10.09
C ASP A 158 6.25 -12.05 -11.03
N ASP A 159 5.93 -13.23 -10.50
CA ASP A 159 5.69 -14.44 -11.31
C ASP A 159 4.47 -14.27 -12.22
N GLY A 160 3.40 -13.61 -11.74
CA GLY A 160 2.25 -13.28 -12.57
C GLY A 160 2.61 -12.37 -13.75
N LEU A 161 3.44 -11.35 -13.51
CA LEU A 161 3.89 -10.43 -14.56
C LEU A 161 4.87 -11.08 -15.55
N ASN A 162 5.71 -12.01 -15.10
CA ASN A 162 6.67 -12.72 -15.97
C ASN A 162 6.03 -13.75 -16.91
N ARG A 163 4.73 -14.03 -16.74
CA ARG A 163 3.96 -14.99 -17.55
C ARG A 163 3.13 -14.33 -18.64
N LEU A 164 3.14 -13.00 -18.69
CA LEU A 164 2.47 -12.17 -19.70
C LEU A 164 3.15 -12.24 -21.07
#